data_AF-A0A0S8G2E9-F1
#
_entry.id   AF-A0A0S8G2E9-F1
#
_cell.length_a   1.000
_cell.length_b   1.000
_cell.length_c   1.000
_cell.angle_alpha   90.00
_cell.angle_beta   90.00
_cell.angle_gamma   90.00
#
_symmetry.space_group_name_H-M   'P 1'
#
loop_
_entity.id
_entity.type
_entity.pdbx_description
1 polymer ?
#
loop_
_entity_poly.entity_id
_entity_poly.type
_entity_poly.pdbx_seq_one_letter_code
_entity_poly.pdbx_strand_id
1 'polypeptide(L)'
;MNCNEVIKHLNDFVLEELDQRTEIQVNEHCAQCNRCQKALTERYAVANLLRGSERFEPPSNLYGRVKRNVFVPRKEKPVFWGIPRSLVFAVAMFFIGVVVMRAVDVYIMSMQPAAKTDIRIEPLRLEHRSDTVEFYTAPAENLARI
;
A
#
# COMPACT_ATOMS: atom_id res chain seq x y z
N MET A 1 37.80 -18.49 1.67
CA MET A 1 39.11 -17.83 1.59
C MET A 1 39.72 -17.78 2.97
N ASN A 2 41.00 -18.10 3.10
CA ASN A 2 41.70 -18.15 4.39
C ASN A 2 42.28 -16.78 4.76
N CYS A 3 42.50 -16.50 6.05
CA CYS A 3 43.06 -15.22 6.51
C CYS A 3 44.40 -14.88 5.83
N ASN A 4 45.25 -15.87 5.59
CA ASN A 4 46.55 -15.68 4.94
C ASN A 4 46.43 -15.27 3.47
N GLU A 5 45.39 -15.72 2.77
CA GLU A 5 45.12 -15.32 1.38
C GLU A 5 44.59 -13.89 1.36
N VAL A 6 43.67 -13.56 2.27
CA VAL A 6 43.12 -12.20 2.40
C VAL A 6 44.22 -11.19 2.65
N ILE A 7 45.14 -11.46 3.58
CA ILE A 7 46.26 -10.55 3.89
C ILE A 7 47.12 -10.21 2.67
N LYS A 8 47.28 -11.14 1.72
CA LYS A 8 48.01 -10.90 0.47
C LYS A 8 47.25 -9.94 -0.45
N HIS A 9 45.94 -10.12 -0.57
CA HIS A 9 45.08 -9.32 -1.44
C HIS A 9 44.61 -7.99 -0.83
N LEU A 10 44.81 -7.77 0.47
CA LEU A 10 44.35 -6.55 1.17
C LEU A 10 44.95 -5.25 0.60
N ASN A 11 46.13 -5.26 -0.04
CA ASN A 11 46.71 -4.05 -0.66
C ASN A 11 45.99 -3.74 -1.97
N ASP A 12 45.93 -4.73 -2.85
CA ASP A 12 45.22 -4.67 -4.13
C ASP A 12 43.74 -4.30 -3.92
N PHE A 13 43.14 -4.76 -2.82
CA PHE A 13 41.79 -4.37 -2.41
C PHE A 13 41.66 -2.88 -2.10
N VAL A 14 42.60 -2.32 -1.34
CA VAL A 14 42.58 -0.88 -0.98
C VAL A 14 42.90 0.01 -2.19
N LEU A 15 43.68 -0.50 -3.15
CA LEU A 15 44.02 0.18 -4.39
C LEU A 15 43.00 -0.03 -5.52
N GLU A 16 41.93 -0.79 -5.28
CA GLU A 16 40.87 -1.10 -6.26
C GLU A 16 41.42 -1.84 -7.52
N GLU A 17 42.44 -2.69 -7.34
CA GLU A 17 43.12 -3.44 -8.41
C GLU A 17 42.68 -4.92 -8.50
N LEU A 18 41.85 -5.39 -7.57
CA LEU A 18 41.35 -6.76 -7.58
C LEU A 18 40.29 -6.98 -8.67
N ASP A 19 40.23 -8.22 -9.15
CA ASP A 19 39.09 -8.65 -9.95
C ASP A 19 37.82 -8.73 -9.09
N GLN A 20 36.66 -8.51 -9.71
CA GLN A 20 35.38 -8.42 -9.01
C GLN A 20 35.08 -9.67 -8.16
N ARG A 21 35.53 -10.87 -8.59
CA ARG A 21 35.26 -12.11 -7.87
C ARG A 21 36.10 -12.20 -6.60
N THR A 22 37.38 -11.87 -6.66
CA THR A 22 38.25 -11.87 -5.48
C THR A 22 37.91 -10.73 -4.53
N GLU A 23 37.49 -9.57 -5.05
CA GLU A 23 37.00 -8.45 -4.25
C GLU A 23 35.82 -8.88 -3.36
N ILE A 24 34.81 -9.55 -3.93
CA ILE A 24 33.66 -10.06 -3.18
C ILE A 24 34.11 -11.01 -2.07
N GLN A 25 35.02 -11.95 -2.37
CA GLN A 25 35.52 -12.92 -1.40
C GLN A 25 36.30 -12.28 -0.25
N VAL A 26 37.14 -11.28 -0.56
CA VAL A 26 37.89 -10.51 0.45
C VAL A 26 36.91 -9.73 1.33
N ASN A 27 35.91 -9.09 0.73
CA ASN A 27 34.91 -8.31 1.45
C ASN A 27 34.07 -9.19 2.39
N GLU A 28 33.54 -10.31 1.90
CA GLU A 28 32.80 -11.28 2.71
C GLU A 28 33.62 -11.78 3.90
N HIS A 29 34.91 -12.09 3.68
CA HIS A 29 35.79 -12.54 4.76
C HIS A 29 36.06 -11.42 5.78
N CYS A 30 36.33 -10.19 5.33
CA CYS A 30 36.57 -9.06 6.23
C CYS A 30 35.34 -8.68 7.05
N ALA A 31 34.12 -8.91 6.52
CA ALA A 31 32.89 -8.72 7.26
C ALA A 31 32.72 -9.71 8.43
N GLN A 32 33.30 -10.91 8.32
CA GLN A 32 33.17 -11.97 9.33
C GLN A 32 34.39 -12.09 10.26
N CYS A 33 35.57 -11.64 9.82
CA CYS A 33 36.83 -11.79 10.55
C CYS A 33 37.37 -10.45 11.08
N ASN A 34 37.22 -10.23 12.39
CA ASN A 34 37.71 -9.03 13.08
C ASN A 34 39.22 -8.76 12.87
N ARG A 35 40.03 -9.82 12.74
CA ARG A 35 41.48 -9.67 12.54
C ARG A 35 41.78 -9.08 11.14
N CYS A 36 41.15 -9.61 10.10
CA CYS A 36 41.30 -9.13 8.74
C CYS A 36 40.67 -7.74 8.57
N GLN A 37 39.55 -7.49 9.23
CA GLN A 37 38.92 -6.16 9.26
C GLN A 37 39.86 -5.09 9.84
N LYS A 38 40.51 -5.38 10.98
CA LYS A 38 41.49 -4.45 11.57
C LYS A 38 42.64 -4.15 10.62
N ALA A 39 43.24 -5.18 10.04
CA ALA A 39 44.32 -5.02 9.07
C ALA A 39 43.88 -4.20 7.84
N LEU A 40 42.64 -4.39 7.37
CA LEU A 40 42.06 -3.59 6.30
C LEU A 40 41.91 -2.11 6.71
N THR A 41 41.38 -1.84 7.90
CA THR A 41 41.22 -0.46 8.40
C THR A 41 42.56 0.27 8.56
N GLU A 42 43.60 -0.43 9.02
CA GLU A 42 44.96 0.14 9.13
C GLU A 42 45.50 0.54 7.75
N ARG A 43 45.31 -0.30 6.72
CA ARG A 43 45.75 0.01 5.36
C ARG A 43 44.95 1.17 4.75
N TYR A 44 43.64 1.23 4.97
CA TYR A 44 42.83 2.38 4.57
C TYR A 44 43.27 3.68 5.25
N ALA A 45 43.66 3.64 6.53
CA ALA A 45 44.17 4.80 7.23
C ALA A 45 45.44 5.35 6.55
N VAL A 46 46.38 4.46 6.19
CA VAL A 46 47.60 4.85 5.44
C VAL A 46 47.26 5.40 4.05
N ALA A 47 46.38 4.74 3.30
CA ALA A 47 45.97 5.20 1.97
C ALA A 47 45.29 6.58 2.02
N ASN A 48 44.46 6.84 3.03
CA ASN A 48 43.80 8.12 3.21
C ASN A 48 44.76 9.25 3.58
N LEU A 49 45.81 8.95 4.35
CA LEU A 49 46.88 9.93 4.62
C LEU A 49 47.59 10.35 3.32
N LEU A 50 47.87 9.39 2.43
CA LEU A 50 48.49 9.66 1.12
C LEU A 50 47.55 10.39 0.16
N ARG A 51 46.24 10.07 0.16
CA ARG A 51 45.25 10.83 -0.63
C ARG A 51 45.19 12.32 -0.26
N GLY A 52 45.64 12.68 0.95
CA GLY A 52 45.71 14.06 1.42
C GLY A 52 46.98 14.82 1.04
N SER A 53 48.04 14.15 0.57
CA SER A 53 49.39 14.74 0.54
C SER A 53 49.71 15.59 -0.69
N GLU A 54 48.92 15.53 -1.76
CA GLU A 54 49.11 16.41 -2.92
C GLU A 54 47.78 16.66 -3.63
N ARG A 55 47.22 17.86 -3.44
CA ARG A 55 45.98 18.26 -4.13
C ARG A 55 46.36 18.94 -5.43
N PHE A 56 46.18 18.23 -6.54
CA PHE A 56 46.20 18.86 -7.86
C PHE A 56 45.01 19.82 -7.96
N GLU A 57 45.27 21.07 -8.33
CA GLU A 57 44.22 22.04 -8.58
C GLU A 57 43.50 21.65 -9.88
N PRO A 58 42.21 21.25 -9.82
CA PRO A 58 41.51 20.83 -11.02
C PRO A 58 41.29 22.02 -11.96
N PRO A 59 41.22 21.80 -13.28
CA PRO A 59 40.94 22.89 -14.21
C PRO A 59 39.56 23.51 -13.92
N SER A 60 39.46 24.82 -14.01
CA SER A 60 38.28 25.62 -13.58
C SER A 60 36.96 25.20 -14.23
N ASN A 61 37.00 24.56 -15.41
CA ASN A 61 35.84 24.09 -16.15
C ASN A 61 35.36 22.68 -15.73
N LEU A 62 36.15 21.92 -14.96
CA LEU A 62 35.87 20.52 -14.62
C LEU A 62 34.66 20.40 -13.71
N TYR A 63 34.58 21.26 -12.68
CA TYR A 63 33.42 21.33 -11.80
C TYR A 63 32.12 21.59 -12.57
N GLY A 64 32.14 22.52 -13.54
CA GLY A 64 30.98 22.84 -14.37
C GLY A 64 30.56 21.70 -15.31
N ARG A 65 31.49 20.84 -15.74
CA ARG A 65 31.19 19.63 -16.52
C ARG A 65 30.59 18.53 -15.64
N VAL A 66 31.20 18.28 -14.48
CA VAL A 66 30.71 17.26 -13.52
C VAL A 66 29.31 17.63 -13.02
N LYS A 67 29.09 18.90 -12.64
CA LYS A 67 27.78 19.38 -12.17
C LYS A 67 26.68 19.13 -13.20
N ARG A 68 26.94 19.38 -14.49
CA ARG A 68 25.95 19.13 -15.56
C ARG A 68 25.63 17.66 -15.78
N ASN A 69 26.59 16.77 -15.59
CA ASN A 69 26.43 15.33 -15.86
C ASN A 69 25.90 14.54 -14.67
N VAL A 70 26.26 14.93 -13.44
CA VAL A 70 25.85 14.23 -12.21
C VAL A 70 24.55 14.78 -11.67
N PHE A 71 24.38 16.11 -11.67
CA PHE A 71 23.11 16.74 -11.30
C PHE A 71 22.27 16.93 -12.54
N VAL A 72 21.76 15.83 -13.09
CA VAL A 72 20.62 15.91 -14.00
C VAL A 72 19.45 16.43 -13.14
N PRO A 73 18.93 17.66 -13.36
CA PRO A 73 17.76 18.11 -12.63
C PRO A 73 16.66 17.09 -12.89
N ARG A 74 16.10 16.50 -11.82
CA ARG A 74 14.92 15.63 -11.93
C ARG A 74 13.90 16.41 -12.73
N LYS A 75 13.53 15.91 -13.92
CA LYS A 75 12.46 16.51 -14.72
C LYS A 75 11.22 16.59 -13.83
N GLU A 76 10.93 17.77 -13.32
CA GLU A 76 9.69 18.04 -12.60
C GLU A 76 8.58 17.75 -13.61
N LYS A 77 7.84 16.66 -13.36
CA LYS A 77 6.73 16.29 -14.24
C LYS A 77 5.74 17.46 -14.19
N PRO A 78 5.24 17.94 -15.34
CA PRO A 78 4.32 19.07 -15.37
C PRO A 78 3.09 18.69 -14.57
N VAL A 79 2.99 19.28 -13.38
CA VAL A 79 1.86 19.13 -12.48
C VAL A 79 0.80 20.08 -13.02
N PHE A 80 -0.21 19.55 -13.68
CA PHE A 80 -1.38 20.34 -14.03
C PHE A 80 -2.09 20.63 -12.70
N TRP A 81 -2.07 21.87 -12.24
CA TRP A 81 -2.82 22.31 -11.07
C TRP A 81 -2.46 21.64 -9.72
N GLY A 82 -1.19 21.34 -9.48
CA GLY A 82 -0.75 20.82 -8.17
C GLY A 82 -1.19 19.40 -7.82
N ILE A 83 -2.00 18.74 -8.68
CA ILE A 83 -2.55 17.41 -8.41
C ILE A 83 -1.72 16.34 -9.16
N PRO A 84 -1.27 15.26 -8.48
CA PRO A 84 -0.59 14.17 -9.15
C PRO A 84 -1.55 13.45 -10.10
N ARG A 85 -1.09 13.14 -11.33
CA ARG A 85 -1.91 12.48 -12.36
C ARG A 85 -2.58 11.18 -11.88
N SER A 86 -1.93 10.44 -10.99
CA SER A 86 -2.49 9.22 -10.39
C SER A 86 -3.81 9.47 -9.66
N LEU A 87 -3.96 10.62 -9.00
CA LEU A 87 -5.16 10.99 -8.27
C LEU A 87 -6.30 11.32 -9.25
N VAL A 88 -6.01 12.02 -10.34
CA VAL A 88 -6.99 12.30 -11.40
C VAL A 88 -7.54 11.00 -11.99
N PHE A 89 -6.66 10.04 -12.31
CA PHE A 89 -7.09 8.73 -12.80
C PHE A 89 -7.90 7.94 -11.77
N ALA A 90 -7.51 7.96 -10.50
CA ALA A 90 -8.24 7.27 -9.44
C ALA A 90 -9.66 7.83 -9.27
N VAL A 91 -9.80 9.16 -9.25
CA VAL A 91 -11.10 9.84 -9.15
C VAL A 91 -11.97 9.53 -10.37
N ALA A 92 -11.42 9.60 -11.58
CA ALA A 92 -12.17 9.28 -12.80
C ALA A 92 -12.67 7.82 -12.80
N MET A 93 -11.81 6.86 -12.43
CA MET A 93 -12.19 5.44 -12.35
C MET A 93 -13.25 5.18 -11.28
N PHE A 94 -13.19 5.88 -10.15
CA PHE A 94 -14.21 5.78 -9.11
C PHE A 94 -15.59 6.19 -9.64
N PHE A 95 -15.69 7.33 -10.32
CA PHE A 95 -16.96 7.77 -10.91
C PHE A 95 -17.49 6.81 -11.98
N ILE A 96 -16.61 6.29 -12.85
CA ILE A 96 -17.00 5.27 -13.83
C ILE A 96 -17.56 4.03 -13.14
N GLY A 97 -16.91 3.56 -12.07
CA GLY A 97 -17.38 2.41 -11.29
C GLY A 97 -18.77 2.63 -10.70
N VAL A 98 -19.03 3.81 -10.12
CA VAL A 98 -20.35 4.16 -9.57
C VAL A 98 -21.42 4.16 -10.67
N VAL A 99 -21.13 4.73 -11.84
CA VAL A 99 -22.09 4.77 -12.96
C VAL A 99 -22.40 3.37 -13.46
N VAL A 100 -21.38 2.51 -13.63
CA VAL A 100 -21.58 1.12 -14.07
C VAL A 100 -22.41 0.34 -13.06
N MET A 101 -22.13 0.48 -11.76
CA MET A 101 -22.88 -0.24 -10.73
C MET A 101 -24.35 0.17 -10.71
N ARG A 102 -24.64 1.48 -10.83
CA ARG A 102 -26.03 1.97 -10.92
C ARG A 102 -26.74 1.49 -12.18
N ALA A 103 -26.04 1.41 -13.32
CA ALA A 103 -26.62 0.87 -14.55
C ALA A 103 -26.99 -0.61 -14.40
N VAL A 104 -26.15 -1.40 -13.72
CA VAL A 104 -26.42 -2.80 -13.41
C VAL A 104 -27.61 -2.95 -12.48
N ASP A 105 -27.72 -2.15 -11.41
CA ASP A 105 -28.86 -2.20 -10.48
C ASP A 105 -30.19 -1.92 -11.21
N VAL A 106 -30.22 -0.90 -12.07
CA VAL A 106 -31.40 -0.59 -12.88
C VAL A 106 -31.73 -1.74 -13.83
N TYR A 107 -30.72 -2.34 -14.46
CA TYR A 107 -30.92 -3.49 -15.34
C TYR A 107 -31.51 -4.70 -14.59
N ILE A 108 -30.99 -5.01 -13.40
CA ILE A 108 -31.51 -6.10 -12.56
C ILE A 108 -32.94 -5.81 -12.11
N MET A 109 -33.25 -4.60 -11.65
CA MET A 109 -34.62 -4.22 -11.28
C MET A 109 -35.58 -4.31 -12.47
N SER A 110 -35.13 -3.95 -13.68
CA SER A 110 -35.95 -4.06 -14.88
C SER A 110 -36.24 -5.51 -15.31
N MET A 111 -35.39 -6.45 -14.90
CA MET A 111 -35.54 -7.87 -15.21
C MET A 111 -36.30 -8.67 -14.16
N GLN A 112 -36.68 -8.09 -13.01
CA GLN A 112 -37.61 -8.76 -12.11
C GLN A 112 -39.01 -8.71 -12.73
N PRO A 113 -39.56 -9.83 -13.26
CA PRO A 113 -40.97 -9.86 -13.60
C PRO A 113 -41.73 -9.57 -12.30
N ALA A 114 -42.69 -8.65 -12.35
CA ALA A 114 -43.60 -8.39 -11.24
C ALA A 114 -44.06 -9.75 -10.73
N ALA A 115 -43.60 -10.13 -9.54
CA ALA A 115 -43.98 -11.38 -8.94
C ALA A 115 -45.50 -11.31 -8.82
N LYS A 116 -46.20 -12.02 -9.71
CA LYS A 116 -47.61 -12.33 -9.53
C LYS A 116 -47.65 -13.13 -8.25
N THR A 117 -47.78 -12.42 -7.14
CA THR A 117 -48.31 -12.99 -5.92
C THR A 117 -49.72 -13.42 -6.31
N ASP A 118 -49.86 -14.68 -6.72
CA ASP A 118 -51.14 -15.36 -6.67
C ASP A 118 -51.51 -15.35 -5.19
N ILE A 119 -52.23 -14.29 -4.79
CA ILE A 119 -52.86 -14.22 -3.49
C ILE A 119 -53.94 -15.29 -3.55
N ARG A 120 -53.59 -16.51 -3.11
CA ARG A 120 -54.53 -17.60 -2.93
C ARG A 120 -55.44 -17.17 -1.78
N ILE A 121 -56.56 -16.53 -2.13
CA ILE A 121 -57.59 -16.16 -1.18
C ILE A 121 -58.20 -17.48 -0.69
N GLU A 122 -57.73 -17.94 0.46
CA GLU A 122 -58.39 -18.99 1.22
C GLU A 122 -59.73 -18.41 1.68
N PRO A 123 -60.89 -18.98 1.29
CA PRO A 123 -62.17 -18.42 1.70
C PRO A 123 -62.24 -18.51 3.22
N LEU A 124 -62.35 -17.34 3.85
CA LEU A 124 -62.59 -17.19 5.28
C LEU A 124 -63.81 -18.07 5.64
N ARG A 125 -63.58 -19.19 6.32
CA ARG A 125 -64.67 -19.96 6.92
C ARG A 125 -65.32 -19.03 7.95
N LEU A 126 -66.46 -18.45 7.57
CA LEU A 126 -67.43 -17.87 8.46
C LEU A 126 -68.01 -18.99 9.33
N GLU A 127 -67.27 -19.41 10.35
CA GLU A 127 -67.94 -19.95 11.54
C GLU A 127 -68.63 -18.77 12.20
N HIS A 128 -69.92 -18.66 11.94
CA HIS A 128 -70.85 -17.76 12.60
C HIS A 128 -70.96 -18.19 14.06
N ARG A 129 -69.95 -17.83 14.87
CA ARG A 129 -69.99 -17.97 16.32
C ARG A 129 -70.77 -16.77 16.85
N SER A 130 -72.07 -16.95 16.95
CA SER A 130 -73.00 -16.02 17.59
C SER A 130 -72.77 -16.02 19.09
N ASP A 131 -71.66 -15.43 19.55
CA ASP A 131 -71.52 -14.98 20.93
C ASP A 131 -72.40 -13.73 21.09
N THR A 132 -73.70 -14.00 21.19
CA THR A 132 -74.69 -13.03 21.63
C THR A 132 -74.50 -12.86 23.13
N VAL A 133 -73.90 -11.72 23.53
CA VAL A 133 -73.95 -11.27 24.92
C VAL A 133 -75.37 -10.77 25.15
N GLU A 134 -76.24 -11.66 25.64
CA GLU A 134 -77.56 -11.30 26.13
C GLU A 134 -77.38 -10.45 27.38
N PHE A 135 -77.58 -9.14 27.25
CA PHE A 135 -77.68 -8.23 28.38
C PHE A 135 -79.01 -8.51 29.08
N TYR A 136 -78.99 -9.32 30.14
CA TYR A 136 -80.11 -9.47 31.06
C TYR A 136 -80.42 -8.11 31.70
N THR A 137 -81.41 -7.40 31.19
CA THR A 137 -82.05 -6.29 31.89
C THR A 137 -82.89 -6.87 33.02
N ALA A 138 -82.33 -6.97 34.22
CA ALA A 138 -83.08 -7.34 35.40
C ALA A 138 -84.16 -6.28 35.70
N PRO A 139 -85.44 -6.64 35.85
CA PRO A 139 -86.50 -5.70 36.17
C PRO A 139 -86.33 -5.12 37.58
N ALA A 140 -86.44 -3.80 37.68
CA ALA A 140 -86.15 -2.98 38.86
C ALA A 140 -87.26 -3.02 39.95
N GLU A 141 -87.86 -4.18 40.21
CA GLU A 141 -88.97 -4.29 41.16
C GLU A 141 -88.58 -4.71 42.59
N ASN A 142 -87.30 -5.05 42.86
CA ASN A 142 -86.86 -5.50 44.19
C ASN A 142 -85.71 -4.70 44.84
N LEU A 143 -85.38 -3.50 44.32
CA LEU A 143 -84.37 -2.62 44.96
C LEU A 143 -84.95 -1.60 45.95
N ALA A 144 -86.22 -1.73 46.32
CA ALA A 144 -86.88 -0.86 47.29
C ALA A 144 -87.65 -1.66 48.35
N ARG A 145 -86.97 -2.50 49.13
CA ARG A 145 -87.40 -2.88 50.48
C ARG A 145 -86.24 -3.51 51.27
N ILE A 146 -85.75 -2.73 52.24
CA ILE A 146 -85.30 -3.07 53.61
C ILE A 146 -84.64 -4.44 53.80
#